data_AF-A0A117RX95-F1
#
_entry.id   AF-A0A117RX95-F1
#
_cell.length_a   1.000
_cell.length_b   1.000
_cell.length_c   1.000
_cell.angle_alpha   90.00
_cell.angle_beta   90.00
_cell.angle_gamma   90.00
#
_symmetry.space_group_name_H-M   'P 1'
#
loop_
_entity.id
_entity.type
_entity.pdbx_description
1 polymer ?
#
loop_
_entity_poly.entity_id
_entity_poly.type
_entity_poly.pdbx_seq_one_letter_code
_entity_poly.pdbx_strand_id
1 'polypeptide(L)'
;MALLHERPRTPHLHMPHAIGEPEQRPLDLGGLLARGAIAGLVAGMGFLLANMWYAVSQGMPGIAPLYAMSTVFHASSAPVATPDEAVLGLATHLLLSLGFGMGFAVLLVPLLRSVPALVLGALAYGVALWVLNFQILGRTVFPFFTDPMGPDQLFEGLVHPLIFGLLLVPFFLGRSVASTEHGATPPSTASRPGGTRPEGSHRSGPAEL
;
A
#
# COMPACT_ATOMS: atom_id res chain seq x y z
N MET A 1 34.76 -68.27 33.56
CA MET A 1 34.95 -66.89 34.07
C MET A 1 34.62 -65.93 32.94
N ALA A 2 33.80 -64.93 33.25
CA ALA A 2 32.92 -64.22 32.32
C ALA A 2 33.66 -63.20 31.41
N LEU A 3 33.36 -63.27 30.11
CA LEU A 3 33.70 -62.24 29.11
C LEU A 3 32.75 -61.05 29.30
N LEU A 4 33.31 -59.90 29.70
CA LEU A 4 32.59 -58.65 29.85
C LEU A 4 32.26 -58.08 28.46
N HIS A 5 30.96 -57.98 28.21
CA HIS A 5 30.36 -57.40 27.02
C HIS A 5 30.15 -55.89 27.28
N GLU A 6 31.11 -55.05 26.88
CA GLU A 6 30.93 -53.59 26.91
C GLU A 6 30.21 -53.10 25.65
N ARG A 7 29.08 -52.43 25.88
CA ARG A 7 28.15 -51.89 24.87
C ARG A 7 28.75 -50.67 24.15
N PRO A 8 28.47 -50.49 22.84
CA PRO A 8 28.75 -49.23 22.15
C PRO A 8 27.91 -48.08 22.73
N ARG A 9 28.56 -46.95 23.02
CA ARG A 9 27.93 -45.71 23.48
C ARG A 9 26.91 -45.21 22.46
N THR A 10 25.72 -44.91 22.92
CA THR A 10 24.67 -44.22 22.18
C THR A 10 25.17 -42.83 21.73
N PRO A 11 24.96 -42.42 20.47
CA PRO A 11 25.22 -41.06 20.03
C PRO A 11 24.28 -40.08 20.77
N HIS A 12 24.84 -39.00 21.28
CA HIS A 12 24.11 -37.93 21.94
C HIS A 12 23.05 -37.34 20.99
N LEU A 13 21.79 -37.58 21.33
CA LEU A 13 20.62 -36.98 20.71
C LEU A 13 20.54 -35.51 21.14
N HIS A 14 20.47 -34.63 20.14
CA HIS A 14 19.58 -33.47 20.08
C HIS A 14 19.70 -32.41 21.20
N MET A 15 20.45 -31.34 20.91
CA MET A 15 20.08 -30.01 21.43
C MET A 15 19.20 -29.35 20.36
N PRO A 16 17.90 -29.13 20.62
CA PRO A 16 17.06 -28.37 19.70
C PRO A 16 17.67 -26.98 19.51
N HIS A 17 17.85 -26.59 18.24
CA HIS A 17 18.01 -25.19 17.90
C HIS A 17 16.88 -24.42 18.57
N ALA A 18 17.23 -23.55 19.51
CA ALA A 18 16.34 -22.52 19.99
C ALA A 18 15.80 -21.83 18.74
N ILE A 19 14.50 -22.00 18.51
CA ILE A 19 13.75 -21.18 17.57
C ILE A 19 13.91 -19.77 18.15
N GLY A 20 14.83 -18.99 17.57
CA GLY A 20 14.94 -17.58 17.89
C GLY A 20 13.56 -16.99 17.69
N GLU A 21 13.02 -16.42 18.77
CA GLU A 21 11.81 -15.61 18.73
C GLU A 21 11.88 -14.73 17.47
N PRO A 22 10.84 -14.72 16.61
CA PRO A 22 10.87 -13.89 15.42
C PRO A 22 11.11 -12.47 15.88
N GLU A 23 12.29 -11.94 15.56
CA GLU A 23 12.67 -10.58 15.89
C GLU A 23 11.66 -9.65 15.21
N GLN A 24 10.65 -9.22 15.98
CA GLN A 24 9.61 -8.34 15.50
C GLN A 24 10.27 -7.01 15.21
N ARG A 25 10.73 -6.82 13.97
CA ARG A 25 11.26 -5.54 13.53
C ARG A 25 10.20 -4.48 13.80
N PRO A 26 10.53 -3.43 14.57
CA PRO A 26 9.60 -2.34 14.81
C PRO A 26 9.10 -1.79 13.48
N LEU A 27 7.81 -1.42 13.43
CA LEU A 27 7.26 -0.73 12.27
C LEU A 27 8.11 0.52 11.99
N ASP A 28 8.76 0.54 10.82
CA ASP A 28 9.44 1.74 10.32
C ASP A 28 8.40 2.80 9.96
N LEU A 29 8.01 3.56 10.98
CA LEU A 29 7.01 4.62 10.89
C LEU A 29 7.52 5.78 10.04
N GLY A 30 8.81 6.09 10.12
CA GLY A 30 9.43 7.16 9.32
C GLY A 30 9.37 6.84 7.83
N GLY A 31 9.78 5.63 7.43
CA GLY A 31 9.68 5.19 6.04
C GLY A 31 8.23 5.08 5.56
N LEU A 32 7.29 4.69 6.43
CA LEU A 32 5.86 4.63 6.08
C LEU A 32 5.26 6.01 5.86
N LEU A 33 5.57 6.98 6.74
CA LEU A 33 5.16 8.38 6.60
C LEU A 33 5.76 9.01 5.34
N ALA A 34 7.07 8.86 5.11
CA ALA A 34 7.72 9.41 3.92
C ALA A 34 7.12 8.84 2.62
N ARG A 35 6.88 7.53 2.58
CA ARG A 35 6.24 6.88 1.43
C ARG A 35 4.80 7.33 1.24
N GLY A 36 4.04 7.48 2.33
CA GLY A 36 2.70 8.04 2.34
C GLY A 36 2.65 9.48 1.83
N ALA A 37 3.59 10.32 2.27
CA ALA A 37 3.72 11.70 1.81
C ALA A 37 3.97 11.77 0.29
N ILE A 38 4.90 10.96 -0.23
CA ILE A 38 5.19 10.90 -1.67
C ILE A 38 3.97 10.40 -2.45
N ALA A 39 3.34 9.31 -1.99
CA ALA A 39 2.13 8.78 -2.59
C ALA A 39 1.00 9.82 -2.62
N GLY A 40 0.82 10.52 -1.50
CA GLY A 40 -0.15 11.60 -1.34
C GLY A 40 0.08 12.75 -2.29
N LEU A 41 1.33 13.22 -2.45
CA LEU A 41 1.66 14.27 -3.41
C LEU A 41 1.35 13.86 -4.85
N VAL A 42 1.74 12.65 -5.26
CA VAL A 42 1.48 12.16 -6.63
C VAL A 42 -0.01 12.00 -6.88
N ALA A 43 -0.72 11.36 -5.97
CA ALA A 43 -2.17 11.19 -6.04
C ALA A 43 -2.90 12.54 -6.02
N GLY A 44 -2.48 13.45 -5.15
CA GLY A 44 -2.97 14.81 -5.03
C GLY A 44 -2.78 15.62 -6.30
N MET A 45 -1.61 15.55 -6.93
CA MET A 45 -1.40 16.24 -8.21
C MET A 45 -2.25 15.66 -9.33
N GLY A 46 -2.39 14.33 -9.42
CA GLY A 46 -3.31 13.70 -10.38
C GLY A 46 -4.75 14.16 -10.18
N PHE A 47 -5.19 14.23 -8.92
CA PHE A 47 -6.50 14.72 -8.53
C PHE A 47 -6.72 16.20 -8.90
N LEU A 48 -5.73 17.06 -8.61
CA LEU A 48 -5.80 18.48 -8.96
C LEU A 48 -5.89 18.68 -10.46
N LEU A 49 -5.06 17.98 -11.24
CA LEU A 49 -5.08 18.08 -12.69
C LEU A 49 -6.41 17.61 -13.29
N ALA A 50 -7.04 16.58 -12.72
CA ALA A 50 -8.37 16.16 -13.11
C ALA A 50 -9.42 17.27 -12.87
N ASN A 51 -9.33 17.93 -11.72
CA ASN A 51 -10.18 19.08 -11.39
C ASN A 51 -9.94 20.28 -12.31
N MET A 52 -8.68 20.60 -12.62
CA MET A 52 -8.34 21.66 -13.57
C MET A 52 -8.87 21.36 -14.98
N TRP A 53 -8.73 20.11 -15.42
CA TRP A 53 -9.28 19.64 -16.69
C TRP A 53 -10.81 19.74 -16.71
N TYR A 54 -11.48 19.29 -15.65
CA TYR A 54 -12.93 19.40 -15.53
C TYR A 54 -13.39 20.85 -15.55
N ALA A 55 -12.72 21.75 -14.84
CA ALA A 55 -13.03 23.19 -14.88
C ALA A 55 -12.96 23.76 -16.30
N VAL A 56 -11.90 23.47 -17.05
CA VAL A 56 -11.77 23.87 -18.45
C VAL A 56 -12.88 23.26 -19.32
N SER A 57 -13.26 22.01 -19.08
CA SER A 57 -14.35 21.34 -19.80
C SER A 57 -15.71 22.01 -19.60
N GLN A 58 -15.88 22.74 -18.49
CA GLN A 58 -17.08 23.50 -18.14
C GLN A 58 -16.98 25.00 -18.52
N GLY A 59 -15.94 25.39 -19.28
CA GLY A 59 -15.73 26.77 -19.69
C GLY A 59 -15.17 27.69 -18.60
N MET A 60 -14.71 27.14 -17.47
CA MET A 60 -14.06 27.88 -16.40
C MET A 60 -12.53 27.95 -16.60
N PRO A 61 -11.84 28.93 -15.97
CA PRO A 61 -10.39 28.93 -15.93
C PRO A 61 -9.85 27.65 -15.28
N GLY A 62 -8.78 27.06 -15.83
CA GLY A 62 -8.19 25.83 -15.27
C GLY A 62 -7.67 25.99 -13.84
N ILE A 63 -7.39 27.21 -13.39
CA ILE A 63 -7.00 27.52 -12.01
C ILE A 63 -8.17 27.70 -11.04
N ALA A 64 -9.42 27.65 -11.53
CA ALA A 64 -10.62 27.80 -10.69
C ALA A 64 -10.67 26.87 -9.46
N PRO A 65 -10.22 25.59 -9.54
CA PRO A 65 -10.16 24.73 -8.36
C PRO A 65 -9.26 25.27 -7.24
N LEU A 66 -8.20 26.01 -7.57
CA LEU A 66 -7.32 26.61 -6.57
C LEU A 66 -8.04 27.70 -5.78
N TYR A 67 -8.82 28.55 -6.47
CA TYR A 67 -9.66 29.54 -5.80
C TYR A 67 -10.71 28.87 -4.92
N ALA A 68 -11.34 27.79 -5.39
CA ALA A 68 -12.27 27.02 -4.58
C ALA A 68 -11.59 26.51 -3.29
N MET A 69 -10.41 25.90 -3.38
CA MET A 69 -9.68 25.40 -2.21
C MET A 69 -9.31 26.50 -1.22
N SER A 70 -8.99 27.70 -1.68
CA SER A 70 -8.64 28.84 -0.82
C SER A 70 -9.82 29.40 0.00
N THR A 71 -11.08 29.10 -0.39
CA THR A 71 -12.27 29.57 0.35
C THR A 71 -12.35 29.05 1.79
N VAL A 72 -11.63 27.97 2.12
CA VAL A 72 -11.56 27.44 3.49
C VAL A 72 -11.01 28.46 4.49
N PHE A 73 -10.23 29.44 4.05
CA PHE A 73 -9.71 30.51 4.91
C PHE A 73 -10.63 31.73 5.01
N HIS A 74 -11.58 31.84 4.09
CA HIS A 74 -12.44 33.00 3.96
C HIS A 74 -13.84 32.77 4.54
N ALA A 75 -14.22 31.50 4.74
CA ALA A 75 -15.59 31.10 5.09
C ALA A 75 -16.65 31.79 4.23
N SER A 76 -16.29 32.12 2.99
CA SER A 76 -17.10 32.89 2.06
C SER A 76 -18.04 31.97 1.27
N SER A 77 -19.14 32.54 0.78
CA SER A 77 -20.07 31.84 -0.10
C SER A 77 -19.56 31.73 -1.56
N ALA A 78 -18.42 32.35 -1.88
CA ALA A 78 -17.84 32.35 -3.21
C ALA A 78 -16.31 32.46 -3.18
N PRO A 79 -15.60 31.91 -4.19
CA PRO A 79 -14.16 32.06 -4.34
C PRO A 79 -13.73 33.48 -4.66
N VAL A 80 -12.56 33.87 -4.15
CA VAL A 80 -11.88 35.11 -4.49
C VAL A 80 -10.83 34.81 -5.55
N ALA A 81 -10.95 35.43 -6.72
CA ALA A 81 -10.09 35.15 -7.87
C ALA A 81 -8.90 36.13 -7.95
N THR A 82 -7.92 35.99 -7.04
CA THR A 82 -6.66 36.75 -7.08
C THR A 82 -5.46 35.80 -7.17
N PRO A 83 -4.29 36.26 -7.65
CA PRO A 83 -3.09 35.41 -7.69
C PRO A 83 -2.70 34.82 -6.35
N ASP A 84 -2.85 35.57 -5.25
CA ASP A 84 -2.52 35.12 -3.90
C ASP A 84 -3.42 33.96 -3.46
N GLU A 85 -4.71 34.01 -3.80
CA GLU A 85 -5.66 32.93 -3.51
C GLU A 85 -5.37 31.65 -4.31
N ALA A 86 -4.88 31.77 -5.55
CA ALA A 86 -4.42 30.61 -6.31
C ALA A 86 -3.22 29.93 -5.62
N VAL A 87 -2.27 30.72 -5.11
CA VAL A 87 -1.11 30.20 -4.37
C VAL A 87 -1.55 29.55 -3.06
N LEU A 88 -2.47 30.19 -2.32
CA LEU A 88 -3.01 29.67 -1.08
C LEU A 88 -3.76 28.35 -1.30
N GLY A 89 -4.59 28.29 -2.35
CA GLY A 89 -5.29 27.07 -2.77
C GLY A 89 -4.34 25.93 -3.11
N LEU A 90 -3.28 26.22 -3.90
CA LEU A 90 -2.26 25.23 -4.24
C LEU A 90 -1.52 24.72 -3.00
N ALA A 91 -1.07 25.62 -2.12
CA ALA A 91 -0.37 25.24 -0.90
C ALA A 91 -1.25 24.35 0.00
N THR A 92 -2.52 24.71 0.15
CA THR A 92 -3.51 23.96 0.91
C THR A 92 -3.72 22.56 0.33
N HIS A 93 -3.87 22.48 -0.99
CA HIS A 93 -4.03 21.21 -1.68
C HIS A 93 -2.84 20.28 -1.47
N LEU A 94 -1.62 20.80 -1.59
CA LEU A 94 -0.39 20.03 -1.39
C LEU A 94 -0.26 19.52 0.06
N LEU A 95 -0.58 20.37 1.05
CA LEU A 95 -0.54 20.00 2.47
C LEU A 95 -1.57 18.93 2.82
N LEU A 96 -2.81 19.08 2.33
CA LEU A 96 -3.85 18.07 2.52
C LEU A 96 -3.48 16.75 1.83
N SER A 97 -2.95 16.81 0.61
CA SER A 97 -2.51 15.64 -0.15
C SER A 97 -1.42 14.86 0.59
N LEU A 98 -0.41 15.56 1.12
CA LEU A 98 0.62 15.00 2.00
C LEU A 98 0.00 14.32 3.22
N GLY A 99 -0.87 15.05 3.93
CA GLY A 99 -1.53 14.59 5.15
C GLY A 99 -2.37 13.33 4.94
N PHE A 100 -3.19 13.31 3.89
CA PHE A 100 -4.03 12.17 3.55
C PHE A 100 -3.21 10.96 3.08
N GLY A 101 -2.16 11.17 2.28
CA GLY A 101 -1.25 10.08 1.90
C GLY A 101 -0.54 9.46 3.11
N MET A 102 -0.08 10.30 4.05
CA MET A 102 0.48 9.84 5.32
C MET A 102 -0.56 9.10 6.18
N GLY A 103 -1.78 9.63 6.26
CA GLY A 103 -2.89 9.00 6.97
C GLY A 103 -3.24 7.63 6.42
N PHE A 104 -3.37 7.49 5.11
CA PHE A 104 -3.55 6.19 4.46
C PHE A 104 -2.43 5.21 4.81
N ALA A 105 -1.18 5.67 4.71
CA ALA A 105 -0.01 4.86 4.98
C ALA A 105 0.01 4.34 6.42
N VAL A 106 -0.22 5.19 7.41
CA VAL A 106 -0.12 4.81 8.83
C VAL A 106 -1.35 4.07 9.32
N LEU A 107 -2.55 4.52 8.94
CA LEU A 107 -3.79 4.04 9.52
C LEU A 107 -4.35 2.81 8.82
N LEU A 108 -4.09 2.64 7.52
CA LEU A 108 -4.74 1.60 6.71
C LEU A 108 -3.75 0.53 6.25
N VAL A 109 -2.60 0.90 5.69
CA VAL A 109 -1.66 -0.07 5.09
C VAL A 109 -1.25 -1.23 6.04
N PRO A 110 -1.04 -1.04 7.36
CA PRO A 110 -0.72 -2.16 8.25
C PRO A 110 -1.83 -3.22 8.36
N LEU A 111 -3.07 -2.88 8.03
CA LEU A 111 -4.25 -3.74 8.09
C LEU A 111 -4.53 -4.42 6.74
N LEU A 112 -4.05 -3.87 5.63
CA LEU A 112 -4.36 -4.31 4.26
C LEU A 112 -3.32 -5.31 3.74
N ARG A 113 -3.48 -6.57 4.16
CA ARG A 113 -2.49 -7.66 3.95
C ARG A 113 -2.51 -8.33 2.57
N SER A 114 -3.31 -7.85 1.62
CA SER A 114 -3.36 -8.42 0.26
C SER A 114 -3.55 -7.31 -0.76
N VAL A 115 -3.18 -7.55 -2.02
CA VAL A 115 -3.37 -6.57 -3.10
C VAL A 115 -4.86 -6.20 -3.28
N PRO A 116 -5.83 -7.15 -3.30
CA PRO A 116 -7.24 -6.80 -3.33
C PRO A 116 -7.68 -5.94 -2.13
N ALA A 117 -7.21 -6.28 -0.92
CA ALA A 117 -7.52 -5.47 0.27
C ALA A 117 -6.92 -4.06 0.16
N LEU A 118 -5.71 -3.92 -0.39
CA LEU A 118 -5.08 -2.63 -0.62
C LEU A 118 -5.88 -1.77 -1.60
N VAL A 119 -6.33 -2.35 -2.73
CA VAL A 119 -7.15 -1.67 -3.73
C VAL A 119 -8.50 -1.26 -3.15
N LEU A 120 -9.23 -2.18 -2.52
CA LEU A 120 -10.53 -1.91 -1.92
C LEU A 120 -10.41 -0.88 -0.78
N GLY A 121 -9.37 -0.98 0.04
CA GLY A 121 -9.08 -0.02 1.11
C GLY A 121 -8.76 1.36 0.56
N ALA A 122 -8.03 1.47 -0.55
CA ALA A 122 -7.73 2.74 -1.21
C ALA A 122 -8.98 3.39 -1.82
N LEU A 123 -9.85 2.60 -2.46
CA LEU A 123 -11.14 3.07 -2.96
C LEU A 123 -12.03 3.56 -1.80
N ALA A 124 -12.17 2.76 -0.75
CA ALA A 124 -12.94 3.13 0.43
C ALA A 124 -12.38 4.38 1.11
N TYR A 125 -11.05 4.52 1.17
CA TYR A 125 -10.40 5.71 1.70
C TYR A 125 -10.73 6.96 0.87
N GLY A 126 -10.67 6.88 -0.46
CA GLY A 126 -11.09 7.98 -1.33
C GLY A 126 -12.56 8.38 -1.12
N VAL A 127 -13.48 7.41 -1.03
CA VAL A 127 -14.88 7.68 -0.68
C VAL A 127 -14.99 8.37 0.69
N ALA A 128 -14.27 7.89 1.69
CA ALA A 128 -14.28 8.48 3.02
C ALA A 128 -13.78 9.93 3.02
N LEU A 129 -12.75 10.25 2.22
CA LEU A 129 -12.29 11.63 2.04
C LEU A 129 -13.34 12.50 1.36
N TRP A 130 -14.03 12.01 0.33
CA TRP A 130 -15.13 12.76 -0.29
C TRP A 130 -16.26 13.03 0.70
N VAL A 131 -16.67 12.02 1.49
CA VAL A 131 -17.67 12.19 2.54
C VAL A 131 -17.21 13.25 3.55
N LEU A 132 -15.97 13.15 4.03
CA LEU A 132 -15.43 14.09 5.01
C LEU A 132 -15.36 15.52 4.45
N ASN A 133 -14.76 15.72 3.28
CA ASN A 133 -14.52 17.04 2.71
C ASN A 133 -15.82 17.71 2.26
N PHE A 134 -16.69 16.99 1.55
CA PHE A 134 -17.85 17.59 0.92
C PHE A 134 -19.11 17.41 1.75
N GLN A 135 -19.38 16.19 2.20
CA GLN A 135 -20.66 15.87 2.84
C GLN A 135 -20.69 16.30 4.31
N ILE A 136 -19.53 16.29 4.99
CA ILE A 136 -19.41 16.78 6.37
C ILE A 136 -18.95 18.24 6.35
N LEU A 137 -17.70 18.51 5.96
CA LEU A 137 -17.13 19.86 6.06
C LEU A 137 -17.81 20.85 5.10
N GLY A 138 -18.01 20.45 3.84
CA GLY A 138 -18.71 21.29 2.86
C GLY A 138 -20.12 21.67 3.28
N ARG A 139 -20.90 20.74 3.83
CA ARG A 139 -22.28 21.06 4.26
C ARG A 139 -22.38 21.82 5.59
N THR A 140 -21.34 21.77 6.44
CA THR A 140 -21.43 22.30 7.81
C THR A 140 -20.59 23.55 8.05
N VAL A 141 -19.38 23.62 7.48
CA VAL A 141 -18.42 24.70 7.72
C VAL A 141 -18.18 25.52 6.45
N PHE A 142 -18.19 24.88 5.27
CA PHE A 142 -17.85 25.52 4.00
C PHE A 142 -18.93 25.30 2.92
N PRO A 143 -20.14 25.92 3.05
CA PRO A 143 -21.30 25.65 2.20
C PRO A 143 -21.04 25.72 0.70
N PHE A 144 -20.11 26.59 0.27
CA PHE A 144 -19.68 26.74 -1.13
C PHE A 144 -19.32 25.40 -1.79
N PHE A 145 -18.72 24.45 -1.05
CA PHE A 145 -18.32 23.16 -1.61
C PHE A 145 -19.51 22.25 -1.97
N THR A 146 -20.72 22.59 -1.54
CA THR A 146 -21.96 21.86 -1.91
C THR A 146 -22.97 22.73 -2.65
N ASP A 147 -22.60 23.98 -2.95
CA ASP A 147 -23.43 24.91 -3.71
C ASP A 147 -23.49 24.49 -5.19
N PRO A 148 -24.61 24.72 -5.91
CA PRO A 148 -24.69 24.47 -7.35
C PRO A 148 -23.63 25.20 -8.20
N MET A 149 -23.09 26.33 -7.70
CA MET A 149 -21.98 27.07 -8.32
C MET A 149 -20.60 26.61 -7.82
N GLY A 150 -20.56 25.64 -6.90
CA GLY A 150 -19.36 25.02 -6.38
C GLY A 150 -18.89 23.81 -7.18
N PRO A 151 -18.02 22.96 -6.60
CA PRO A 151 -17.55 21.75 -7.25
C PRO A 151 -18.66 20.73 -7.52
N ASP A 152 -18.63 20.10 -8.70
CA ASP A 152 -19.60 19.08 -9.08
C ASP A 152 -19.46 17.84 -8.19
N GLN A 153 -20.54 17.53 -7.44
CA GLN A 153 -20.49 16.49 -6.40
C GLN A 153 -20.27 15.09 -6.95
N LEU A 154 -20.79 14.80 -8.15
CA LEU A 154 -20.63 13.49 -8.78
C LEU A 154 -19.19 13.31 -9.26
N PHE A 155 -18.65 14.31 -9.95
CA PHE A 155 -17.27 14.34 -10.39
C PHE A 155 -16.33 14.19 -9.19
N GLU A 156 -16.50 15.01 -8.15
CA GLU A 156 -15.71 14.91 -6.93
C GLU A 156 -15.82 13.53 -6.28
N GLY A 157 -17.05 12.99 -6.17
CA GLY A 157 -17.29 11.65 -5.62
C GLY A 157 -16.61 10.53 -6.40
N LEU A 158 -16.34 10.72 -7.69
CA LEU A 158 -15.62 9.77 -8.54
C LEU A 158 -14.10 9.98 -8.51
N VAL A 159 -13.62 11.22 -8.58
CA VAL A 159 -12.17 11.48 -8.63
C VAL A 159 -11.46 11.18 -7.31
N HIS A 160 -12.15 11.30 -6.17
CA HIS A 160 -11.56 10.93 -4.88
C HIS A 160 -11.17 9.43 -4.81
N PRO A 161 -12.08 8.46 -5.05
CA PRO A 161 -11.70 7.05 -5.07
C PRO A 161 -10.87 6.67 -6.31
N LEU A 162 -11.27 7.10 -7.51
CA LEU A 162 -10.68 6.58 -8.75
C LEU A 162 -9.33 7.19 -9.09
N ILE A 163 -9.08 8.42 -8.69
CA ILE A 163 -7.80 9.09 -8.95
C ILE A 163 -6.99 9.11 -7.66
N PHE A 164 -7.45 9.82 -6.63
CA PHE A 164 -6.67 9.95 -5.41
C PHE A 164 -6.43 8.59 -4.75
N GLY A 165 -7.49 7.82 -4.50
CA GLY A 165 -7.41 6.49 -3.88
C GLY A 165 -6.52 5.52 -4.68
N LEU A 166 -6.87 5.23 -5.93
CA LEU A 166 -6.13 4.25 -6.73
C LEU A 166 -4.67 4.62 -6.99
N LEU A 167 -4.32 5.91 -7.10
CA LEU A 167 -2.92 6.33 -7.28
C LEU A 167 -2.05 6.09 -6.04
N LEU A 168 -2.64 5.85 -4.85
CA LEU A 168 -1.87 5.44 -3.67
C LEU A 168 -1.36 4.00 -3.78
N VAL A 169 -2.10 3.11 -4.46
CA VAL A 169 -1.86 1.65 -4.44
C VAL A 169 -0.45 1.24 -4.89
N PRO A 170 0.12 1.76 -6.01
CA PRO A 170 1.45 1.35 -6.48
C PRO A 170 2.54 1.58 -5.43
N PHE A 171 2.35 2.59 -4.57
CA PHE A 171 3.27 2.91 -3.49
C PHE A 171 3.19 1.94 -2.32
N PHE A 172 2.39 0.87 -2.34
CA PHE A 172 2.33 -0.09 -1.23
C PHE A 172 2.30 -1.57 -1.64
N LEU A 173 2.32 -1.90 -2.94
CA LEU A 173 2.25 -3.27 -3.45
C LEU A 173 3.26 -4.26 -2.81
N GLY A 174 4.52 -3.83 -2.65
CA GLY A 174 5.57 -4.70 -2.07
C GLY A 174 5.42 -5.01 -0.57
N ARG A 175 4.56 -4.28 0.15
CA ARG A 175 4.30 -4.54 1.59
C ARG A 175 3.20 -5.58 1.80
N SER A 176 2.26 -5.68 0.87
CA SER A 176 1.14 -6.62 0.94
C SER A 176 1.55 -8.06 0.61
N VAL A 177 2.63 -8.28 -0.14
CA VAL A 177 3.09 -9.62 -0.57
C VAL A 177 4.01 -10.30 0.46
N ALA A 178 4.80 -9.52 1.21
CA ALA A 178 5.76 -10.06 2.18
C ALA A 178 5.12 -10.88 3.33
N SER A 179 3.81 -10.72 3.58
CA SER A 179 3.08 -11.53 4.57
C SER A 179 2.72 -12.94 4.07
N THR A 180 2.77 -13.19 2.76
CA THR A 180 2.39 -14.49 2.17
C THR A 180 3.56 -15.47 2.12
N GLU A 181 4.80 -15.00 1.91
CA GLU A 181 5.97 -15.89 1.79
C GLU A 181 6.45 -16.45 3.14
N HIS A 182 6.17 -15.79 4.26
CA HIS A 182 6.58 -16.28 5.59
C HIS A 182 5.75 -17.48 6.12
N GLY A 183 4.72 -17.91 5.38
CA GLY A 183 3.91 -19.10 5.69
C GLY A 183 4.25 -20.33 4.84
N ALA A 184 5.13 -20.21 3.84
CA ALA A 184 5.52 -21.31 2.98
C ALA A 184 6.83 -21.92 3.49
N THR A 185 6.73 -22.84 4.45
CA THR A 185 7.84 -23.73 4.79
C THR A 185 8.29 -24.44 3.50
N PRO A 186 9.54 -24.29 3.04
CA PRO A 186 10.01 -25.06 1.91
C PRO A 186 9.88 -26.56 2.24
N PRO A 187 9.42 -27.41 1.31
CA PRO A 187 9.38 -28.84 1.55
C PRO A 187 10.79 -29.30 1.90
N SER A 188 10.96 -29.81 3.11
CA SER A 188 12.15 -30.49 3.57
C SER A 188 12.47 -31.59 2.56
N THR A 189 13.47 -31.35 1.71
CA THR A 189 14.10 -32.40 0.92
C THR A 189 14.83 -33.31 1.90
N ALA A 190 14.07 -34.24 2.47
CA ALA A 190 14.61 -35.35 3.23
C ALA A 190 15.59 -36.10 2.32
N SER A 191 16.87 -35.93 2.65
CA SER A 191 18.00 -36.68 2.15
C SER A 191 17.69 -38.17 2.20
N ARG A 192 17.49 -38.75 1.02
CA ARG A 192 17.32 -40.19 0.81
C ARG A 192 18.68 -40.88 1.03
N PRO A 193 18.83 -41.76 2.04
CA PRO A 193 20.10 -42.46 2.27
C PRO A 193 20.37 -43.46 1.15
N GLY A 194 21.60 -43.47 0.67
CA GLY A 194 22.06 -44.40 -0.35
C GLY A 194 22.24 -45.83 0.17
N GLY A 195 22.11 -46.77 -0.76
CA GLY A 195 22.93 -47.98 -0.81
C GLY A 195 22.31 -49.28 -0.31
N THR A 196 21.98 -50.18 -1.24
CA THR A 196 22.56 -51.54 -1.30
C THR A 196 22.52 -52.08 -2.73
N ARG A 197 23.64 -52.68 -3.12
CA ARG A 197 23.97 -53.35 -4.39
C ARG A 197 23.50 -54.81 -4.35
N PRO A 198 23.23 -55.45 -5.51
CA PRO A 198 24.00 -56.65 -5.87
C PRO A 198 24.37 -56.62 -7.37
N GLU A 199 25.65 -56.59 -7.75
CA GLU A 199 26.48 -57.76 -8.05
C GLU A 199 25.79 -58.74 -9.02
N GLY A 200 25.88 -58.40 -10.32
CA GLY A 200 25.49 -59.27 -11.42
C GLY A 200 26.73 -59.73 -12.18
N SER A 201 27.08 -61.00 -11.99
CA SER A 201 28.04 -61.77 -12.77
C SER A 201 27.46 -62.20 -14.13
N HIS A 202 28.36 -62.54 -15.08
CA HIS A 202 28.12 -63.17 -16.40
C HIS A 202 27.58 -62.21 -17.50
N ARG A 203 28.01 -62.26 -18.76
CA ARG A 203 28.71 -63.29 -19.54
C ARG A 203 29.33 -62.66 -20.80
N SER A 204 30.45 -63.24 -21.22
CA SER A 204 31.19 -63.13 -22.48
C SER A 204 30.37 -63.32 -23.77
N GLY A 205 30.79 -62.62 -24.85
CA GLY A 205 30.47 -62.96 -26.25
C GLY A 205 31.10 -61.96 -27.26
N PRO A 206 31.72 -62.40 -28.37
CA PRO A 206 32.81 -61.69 -29.04
C PRO A 206 32.39 -60.71 -30.14
N ALA A 207 33.33 -59.82 -30.45
CA ALA A 207 33.35 -59.00 -31.65
C ALA A 207 33.67 -59.85 -32.88
N GLU A 208 32.82 -59.75 -33.90
CA GLU A 208 33.19 -60.02 -35.29
C GLU A 208 32.97 -58.76 -36.13
N LEU A 209 33.86 -58.67 -37.11
CA LEU A 209 34.16 -57.65 -38.12
C LEU A 209 32.97 -56.93 -38.77
#